data_AF-A0A4V3JR18-F1
#
_entry.id   AF-A0A4V3JR18-F1
#
_cell.length_a   1.000
_cell.length_b   1.000
_cell.length_c   1.000
_cell.angle_alpha   90.00
_cell.angle_beta   90.00
_cell.angle_gamma   90.00
#
_symmetry.space_group_name_H-M   'P 1'
#
loop_
_entity.id
_entity.type
_entity.pdbx_description
1 polymer ?
#
loop_
_entity_poly.entity_id
_entity_poly.type
_entity_poly.pdbx_seq_one_letter_code
_entity_poly.pdbx_strand_id
1 'polypeptide(L)'
;MEPLDIKCWKQMSPESAKRTLLSVSQSEVAREFFEILFYTPELREYFVRYLWIFREDSHVESIFKNPNLPVELVENYIYFALGQYLIDVNEEYGRYISQVTKLFPSEMSLQLLASEVVNKDKTLKIHLLANLDAKAWDTFFANLEDSSNGFGELALLFEHLEREELSRLFFRNQNLYASIRMIFVFLKESNLIKPELLSLIESLLSQIGRWEEFVKDMKSTFQLQEEKKCSPKDRNPNRLSIILHELIKISAEERMLILDFFYLNELLFDQSEIKTIDYILSVYSKEEVAQL
;
A
#
# COMPACT_ATOMS: atom_id res chain seq x y z
N MET A 1 -14.31 -15.58 28.50
CA MET A 1 -14.16 -14.15 28.82
C MET A 1 -15.42 -13.74 29.56
N GLU A 2 -15.37 -13.12 30.74
CA GLU A 2 -16.60 -12.52 31.29
C GLU A 2 -17.13 -11.50 30.27
N PRO A 3 -18.46 -11.44 30.02
CA PRO A 3 -19.00 -10.52 29.04
C PRO A 3 -18.68 -9.10 29.51
N LEU A 4 -17.75 -8.44 28.81
CA LEU A 4 -17.34 -7.10 29.14
C LEU A 4 -18.52 -6.14 28.91
N ASP A 5 -19.16 -5.71 29.99
CA ASP A 5 -20.27 -4.76 29.99
C ASP A 5 -19.81 -3.42 29.36
N ILE A 6 -20.71 -2.75 28.64
CA ILE A 6 -20.55 -1.39 28.09
C ILE A 6 -20.03 -0.42 29.15
N LYS A 7 -20.49 -0.55 30.41
CA LYS A 7 -20.01 0.27 31.52
C LYS A 7 -18.51 0.10 31.77
N CYS A 8 -17.98 -1.11 31.63
CA CYS A 8 -16.56 -1.39 31.80
C CYS A 8 -15.72 -0.73 30.71
N TRP A 9 -16.18 -0.76 29.44
CA TRP A 9 -15.48 -0.12 28.32
C TRP A 9 -15.50 1.40 28.42
N LYS A 10 -16.64 1.99 28.80
CA LYS A 10 -16.77 3.44 28.97
C LYS A 10 -15.85 3.99 30.07
N GLN A 11 -15.61 3.22 31.12
CA GLN A 11 -14.79 3.61 32.28
C GLN A 11 -13.37 3.05 32.21
N MET A 12 -12.99 2.43 31.10
CA MET A 12 -11.72 1.71 30.99
C MET A 12 -10.55 2.70 30.96
N SER A 13 -9.58 2.49 31.86
CA SER A 13 -8.29 3.19 31.80
C SER A 13 -7.53 2.80 30.51
N PRO A 14 -6.61 3.65 30.01
CA PRO A 14 -5.79 3.32 28.84
C PRO A 14 -5.06 1.97 28.96
N GLU A 15 -4.49 1.66 30.13
CA GLU A 15 -3.77 0.43 30.41
C GLU A 15 -4.69 -0.79 30.45
N SER A 16 -5.93 -0.61 30.92
CA SER A 16 -6.94 -1.67 30.87
C SER A 16 -7.43 -1.89 29.43
N ALA A 17 -7.62 -0.84 28.64
CA ALA A 17 -8.02 -0.93 27.23
C ALA A 17 -6.94 -1.64 26.40
N LYS A 18 -5.67 -1.25 26.58
CA LYS A 18 -4.53 -1.90 25.92
C LYS A 18 -4.42 -3.38 26.27
N ARG A 19 -4.62 -3.76 27.54
CA ARG A 19 -4.65 -5.17 27.96
C ARG A 19 -5.80 -5.95 27.32
N THR A 20 -6.97 -5.33 27.22
CA THR A 20 -8.14 -5.95 26.55
C THR A 20 -7.86 -6.16 25.06
N LEU A 21 -7.32 -5.17 24.35
CA LEU A 21 -6.95 -5.31 22.94
C LEU A 21 -5.89 -6.40 22.72
N LEU A 22 -4.88 -6.47 23.60
CA LEU A 22 -3.88 -7.53 23.57
C LEU A 22 -4.50 -8.91 23.81
N SER A 23 -5.47 -9.01 24.73
CA SER A 23 -6.19 -10.27 24.95
C SER A 23 -7.01 -10.68 23.73
N VAL A 24 -7.66 -9.73 23.05
CA VAL A 24 -8.45 -10.00 21.84
C VAL A 24 -7.54 -10.46 20.69
N SER A 25 -6.36 -9.86 20.52
CA SER A 25 -5.44 -10.25 19.44
C SER A 25 -4.84 -11.64 19.61
N GLN A 26 -4.78 -12.17 20.84
CA GLN A 26 -4.16 -13.45 21.17
C GLN A 26 -5.15 -14.58 21.46
N SER A 27 -6.45 -14.28 21.53
CA SER A 27 -7.46 -15.22 22.02
C SER A 27 -8.14 -16.00 20.89
N GLU A 28 -8.30 -17.31 21.08
CA GLU A 28 -9.17 -18.16 20.25
C GLU A 28 -10.65 -17.72 20.31
N VAL A 29 -11.02 -16.96 21.34
CA VAL A 29 -12.37 -16.44 21.59
C VAL A 29 -12.61 -15.08 20.91
N ALA A 30 -11.65 -14.58 20.11
CA ALA A 30 -11.78 -13.30 19.39
C ALA A 30 -13.05 -13.24 18.53
N ARG A 31 -13.44 -14.37 17.94
CA ARG A 31 -14.67 -14.49 17.15
C ARG A 31 -15.92 -14.13 17.95
N GLU A 32 -16.12 -14.75 19.12
CA GLU A 32 -17.28 -14.47 19.97
C GLU A 32 -17.30 -12.99 20.40
N PHE A 33 -16.14 -12.42 20.68
CA PHE A 33 -16.03 -11.00 21.01
C PHE A 33 -16.45 -10.10 19.83
N PHE A 34 -15.98 -10.38 18.62
CA PHE A 34 -16.38 -9.62 17.42
C PHE A 34 -17.87 -9.78 17.10
N GLU A 35 -18.44 -10.96 17.32
CA GLU A 35 -19.89 -11.18 17.20
C GLU A 35 -20.67 -10.30 18.20
N ILE A 36 -20.21 -10.17 19.46
CA ILE A 36 -20.83 -9.26 20.44
C ILE A 36 -20.77 -7.80 19.97
N LEU A 37 -19.64 -7.35 19.39
CA LEU A 37 -19.49 -6.00 18.85
C LEU A 37 -20.48 -5.71 17.71
N PHE A 38 -20.81 -6.72 16.92
CA PHE A 38 -21.81 -6.58 15.85
C PHE A 38 -23.20 -6.24 16.41
N TYR A 39 -23.61 -6.89 17.50
CA TYR A 39 -24.92 -6.69 18.12
C TYR A 39 -24.97 -5.51 19.10
N THR A 40 -23.83 -4.91 19.45
CA THR A 40 -23.75 -3.86 20.48
C THR A 40 -23.07 -2.60 19.92
N PRO A 41 -23.82 -1.70 19.25
CA PRO A 41 -23.25 -0.52 18.58
C PRO A 41 -22.41 0.38 19.48
N GLU A 42 -22.86 0.65 20.71
CA GLU A 42 -22.13 1.48 21.67
C GLU A 42 -20.77 0.87 22.04
N LEU A 43 -20.73 -0.44 22.24
CA LEU A 43 -19.50 -1.17 22.55
C LEU A 43 -18.51 -1.12 21.38
N ARG A 44 -19.04 -1.27 20.16
CA ARG A 44 -18.28 -1.13 18.92
C ARG A 44 -17.64 0.24 18.78
N GLU A 45 -18.35 1.32 19.10
CA GLU A 45 -17.77 2.67 19.07
C GLU A 45 -16.58 2.82 20.02
N TYR A 46 -16.69 2.33 21.26
CA TYR A 46 -15.55 2.35 22.20
C TYR A 46 -14.39 1.51 21.69
N PHE A 47 -14.67 0.32 21.17
CA PHE A 47 -13.64 -0.55 20.60
C PHE A 47 -12.87 0.13 19.46
N VAL A 48 -13.60 0.67 18.46
CA VAL A 48 -13.01 1.41 17.34
C VAL A 48 -12.21 2.62 17.80
N ARG A 49 -12.73 3.36 18.80
CA ARG A 49 -12.01 4.49 19.38
C ARG A 49 -10.70 4.07 20.03
N TYR A 50 -10.67 2.95 20.75
CA TYR A 50 -9.43 2.45 21.34
C TYR A 50 -8.45 1.95 20.29
N LEU A 51 -8.90 1.30 19.22
CA LEU A 51 -8.04 0.96 18.09
C LEU A 51 -7.35 2.22 17.52
N TRP A 52 -8.10 3.32 17.39
CA TRP A 52 -7.54 4.58 16.91
C TRP A 52 -6.51 5.20 17.88
N ILE A 53 -6.81 5.18 19.18
CA ILE A 53 -5.90 5.70 20.22
C ILE A 53 -4.58 4.91 20.22
N PHE A 54 -4.64 3.59 20.11
CA PHE A 54 -3.48 2.71 20.14
C PHE A 54 -2.98 2.30 18.75
N ARG A 55 -3.30 3.06 17.70
CA ARG A 55 -3.04 2.70 16.29
C ARG A 55 -1.57 2.43 15.94
N GLU A 56 -0.63 2.93 16.73
CA GLU A 56 0.81 2.71 16.55
C GLU A 56 1.33 1.45 17.28
N ASP A 57 0.50 0.81 18.11
CA ASP A 57 0.88 -0.39 18.84
C ASP A 57 0.74 -1.66 17.99
N SER A 58 1.73 -2.56 18.06
CA SER A 58 1.77 -3.82 17.29
C SER A 58 0.59 -4.78 17.52
N HIS A 59 -0.10 -4.65 18.67
CA HIS A 59 -1.27 -5.47 18.95
C HIS A 59 -2.50 -5.03 18.13
N VAL A 60 -2.60 -3.75 17.75
CA VAL A 60 -3.67 -3.27 16.86
C VAL A 60 -3.47 -3.83 15.46
N GLU A 61 -2.24 -3.83 14.96
CA GLU A 61 -1.89 -4.51 13.70
C GLU A 61 -2.25 -6.00 13.75
N SER A 62 -2.02 -6.67 14.88
CA SER A 62 -2.38 -8.08 15.08
C SER A 62 -3.90 -8.33 15.04
N ILE A 63 -4.71 -7.36 15.51
CA ILE A 63 -6.18 -7.42 15.41
C ILE A 63 -6.61 -7.37 13.94
N PHE A 64 -6.07 -6.43 13.15
CA PHE A 64 -6.41 -6.31 11.73
C PHE A 64 -5.96 -7.51 10.88
N LYS A 65 -4.98 -8.27 11.36
CA LYS A 65 -4.55 -9.54 10.76
C LYS A 65 -5.36 -10.74 11.24
N ASN A 66 -6.31 -10.58 12.16
CA ASN A 66 -7.13 -11.68 12.63
C ASN A 66 -8.14 -12.10 11.55
N PRO A 67 -8.16 -13.38 11.11
CA PRO A 67 -9.05 -13.83 10.05
C PRO A 67 -10.54 -13.82 10.43
N ASN A 68 -10.87 -13.72 11.72
CA ASN A 68 -12.24 -13.61 12.19
C ASN A 68 -12.73 -12.17 12.34
N LEU A 69 -11.89 -11.17 12.07
CA LEU A 69 -12.30 -9.77 12.16
C LEU A 69 -13.36 -9.47 11.08
N PRO A 70 -14.57 -9.02 11.43
CA PRO A 70 -15.60 -8.66 10.47
C PRO A 70 -15.22 -7.43 9.64
N VAL A 71 -15.55 -7.46 8.35
CA VAL A 71 -15.30 -6.37 7.39
C VAL A 71 -15.97 -5.07 7.85
N GLU A 72 -17.19 -5.15 8.37
CA GLU A 72 -17.96 -4.00 8.85
C GLU A 72 -17.27 -3.30 10.02
N LEU A 73 -16.53 -4.04 10.86
CA LEU A 73 -15.74 -3.42 11.94
C LEU A 73 -14.54 -2.65 11.38
N VAL A 74 -13.92 -3.16 10.31
CA VAL A 74 -12.83 -2.47 9.63
C VAL A 74 -13.31 -1.22 8.91
N GLU A 75 -14.48 -1.28 8.25
CA GLU A 75 -15.12 -0.09 7.65
C GLU A 75 -15.42 0.98 8.68
N ASN A 76 -16.04 0.60 9.81
CA ASN A 76 -16.32 1.51 10.91
C ASN A 76 -15.03 2.17 11.42
N TYR A 77 -13.94 1.40 11.51
CA TYR A 77 -12.63 1.95 11.86
C TYR A 77 -12.12 2.95 10.82
N ILE A 78 -12.12 2.61 9.53
CA ILE A 78 -11.64 3.50 8.46
C ILE A 78 -12.37 4.85 8.48
N TYR A 79 -13.70 4.86 8.61
CA TYR A 79 -14.44 6.12 8.55
C TYR A 79 -14.43 6.89 9.89
N PHE A 80 -14.38 6.19 11.02
CA PHE A 80 -14.18 6.84 12.32
C PHE A 80 -12.82 7.53 12.40
N ALA A 81 -11.76 6.80 12.03
CA ALA A 81 -10.38 7.28 12.04
C ALA A 81 -10.18 8.45 11.06
N LEU A 82 -10.86 8.44 9.90
CA LEU A 82 -10.86 9.57 8.97
C LEU A 82 -11.37 10.85 9.65
N GLY A 83 -12.50 10.75 10.37
CA GLY A 83 -13.08 11.88 11.08
C GLY A 83 -12.14 12.45 12.14
N GLN A 84 -11.41 11.60 12.86
CA GLN A 84 -10.39 12.04 13.82
C GLN A 84 -9.16 12.65 13.13
N TYR A 85 -8.67 12.01 12.06
CA TYR A 85 -7.51 12.46 11.30
C TYR A 85 -7.70 13.87 10.74
N LEU A 86 -8.88 14.17 10.18
CA LEU A 86 -9.20 15.50 9.65
C LEU A 86 -9.30 16.59 10.72
N ILE A 87 -9.56 16.21 11.98
CA ILE A 87 -9.59 17.15 13.11
C ILE A 87 -8.17 17.43 13.61
N ASP A 88 -7.34 16.40 13.72
CA ASP A 88 -6.01 16.48 14.32
C ASP A 88 -4.93 16.95 13.34
N VAL A 89 -5.10 16.65 12.05
CA VAL A 89 -4.07 16.79 11.03
C VAL A 89 -4.71 17.46 9.80
N ASN A 90 -4.25 18.67 9.46
CA ASN A 90 -4.67 19.38 8.25
C ASN A 90 -4.02 18.74 6.99
N GLU A 91 -4.16 17.43 6.84
CA GLU A 91 -3.56 16.61 5.79
C GLU A 91 -4.62 16.02 4.84
N GLU A 92 -4.18 15.68 3.63
CA GLU A 92 -5.04 15.25 2.53
C GLU A 92 -5.58 13.81 2.69
N TYR A 93 -6.79 13.58 2.17
CA TYR A 93 -7.49 12.31 2.22
C TYR A 93 -6.68 11.11 1.69
N GLY A 94 -6.00 11.28 0.55
CA GLY A 94 -5.20 10.22 -0.05
C GLY A 94 -4.06 9.75 0.86
N ARG A 95 -3.44 10.66 1.62
CA ARG A 95 -2.38 10.32 2.57
C ARG A 95 -2.90 9.50 3.74
N TYR A 96 -4.08 9.86 4.27
CA TYR A 96 -4.76 9.08 5.30
C TYR A 96 -5.06 7.65 4.80
N ILE A 97 -5.69 7.54 3.63
CA ILE A 97 -6.07 6.25 3.06
C ILE A 97 -4.83 5.37 2.83
N SER A 98 -3.76 5.94 2.28
CA SER A 98 -2.49 5.23 2.09
C SER A 98 -1.87 4.72 3.40
N GLN A 99 -2.09 5.40 4.53
CA GLN A 99 -1.61 4.95 5.84
C GLN A 99 -2.51 3.87 6.43
N VAL A 100 -3.82 4.08 6.42
CA VAL A 100 -4.77 3.17 7.07
C VAL A 100 -4.83 1.83 6.37
N THR A 101 -4.78 1.80 5.03
CA THR A 101 -4.88 0.53 4.29
C THR A 101 -3.67 -0.37 4.50
N LYS A 102 -2.50 0.17 4.87
CA LYS A 102 -1.31 -0.63 5.20
C LYS A 102 -1.48 -1.53 6.44
N LEU A 103 -2.49 -1.26 7.27
CA LEU A 103 -2.80 -2.09 8.44
C LEU A 103 -3.47 -3.41 8.04
N PHE A 104 -4.03 -3.49 6.84
CA PHE A 104 -4.88 -4.62 6.42
C PHE A 104 -4.06 -5.62 5.60
N PRO A 105 -4.15 -6.93 5.89
CA PRO A 105 -3.57 -7.94 5.04
C PRO A 105 -4.29 -8.03 3.69
N SER A 106 -3.68 -8.78 2.75
CA SER A 106 -4.22 -9.07 1.41
C SER A 106 -5.66 -9.60 1.48
N GLU A 107 -5.92 -10.56 2.37
CA GLU A 107 -7.23 -11.20 2.50
C GLU A 107 -8.32 -10.24 2.99
N MET A 108 -8.00 -9.40 3.98
CA MET A 108 -8.93 -8.37 4.47
C MET A 108 -9.18 -7.31 3.40
N SER A 109 -8.14 -6.93 2.66
CA SER A 109 -8.25 -5.98 1.56
C SER A 109 -9.18 -6.51 0.45
N LEU A 110 -9.09 -7.80 0.13
CA LEU A 110 -10.00 -8.47 -0.81
C LEU A 110 -11.44 -8.48 -0.31
N GLN A 111 -11.67 -8.79 0.97
CA GLN A 111 -13.01 -8.77 1.55
C GLN A 111 -13.62 -7.37 1.56
N LEU A 112 -12.83 -6.35 1.90
CA LEU A 112 -13.23 -4.94 1.83
C LEU A 112 -13.60 -4.53 0.40
N LEU A 113 -12.85 -4.97 -0.62
CA LEU A 113 -13.16 -4.66 -2.02
C LEU A 113 -14.51 -5.22 -2.49
N ALA A 114 -15.02 -6.27 -1.84
CA ALA A 114 -16.35 -6.82 -2.11
C ALA A 114 -17.48 -6.05 -1.41
N SER A 115 -17.18 -5.15 -0.46
CA SER A 115 -18.18 -4.40 0.29
C SER A 115 -18.85 -3.31 -0.54
N GLU A 116 -20.16 -3.14 -0.32
CA GLU A 116 -20.94 -2.02 -0.88
C GLU A 116 -20.47 -0.64 -0.43
N VAL A 117 -19.91 -0.53 0.79
CA VAL A 117 -19.46 0.75 1.36
C VAL A 117 -18.19 1.20 0.64
N VAL A 118 -17.19 0.32 0.60
CA VAL A 118 -15.94 0.52 -0.14
C VAL A 118 -16.23 0.68 -1.63
N ASN A 119 -17.30 0.05 -2.14
CA ASN A 119 -17.65 0.13 -3.55
C ASN A 119 -17.87 1.56 -4.06
N LYS A 120 -18.22 2.49 -3.18
CA LYS A 120 -18.48 3.90 -3.48
C LYS A 120 -17.23 4.78 -3.40
N ASP A 121 -16.14 4.29 -2.82
CA ASP A 121 -14.91 5.05 -2.59
C ASP A 121 -13.76 4.58 -3.50
N LYS A 122 -13.49 5.36 -4.55
CA LYS A 122 -12.50 4.99 -5.57
C LYS A 122 -11.07 5.05 -5.05
N THR A 123 -10.74 6.04 -4.20
CA THR A 123 -9.40 6.19 -3.64
C THR A 123 -9.09 5.03 -2.68
N LEU A 124 -10.04 4.66 -1.82
CA LEU A 124 -9.90 3.51 -0.93
C LEU A 124 -9.75 2.20 -1.73
N LYS A 125 -10.58 1.98 -2.75
CA LYS A 125 -10.45 0.81 -3.63
C LYS A 125 -9.04 0.66 -4.19
N ILE A 126 -8.49 1.72 -4.76
CA ILE A 126 -7.18 1.65 -5.42
C ILE A 126 -6.07 1.30 -4.42
N HIS A 127 -6.14 1.87 -3.21
CA HIS A 127 -5.20 1.55 -2.14
C HIS A 127 -5.37 0.13 -1.59
N LEU A 128 -6.58 -0.43 -1.58
CA LEU A 128 -6.81 -1.82 -1.21
C LEU A 128 -6.32 -2.80 -2.29
N LEU A 129 -6.49 -2.45 -3.58
CA LEU A 129 -5.95 -3.23 -4.71
C LEU A 129 -4.42 -3.34 -4.63
N ALA A 130 -3.75 -2.28 -4.17
CA ALA A 130 -2.31 -2.27 -3.98
C ALA A 130 -1.82 -3.30 -2.93
N ASN A 131 -2.66 -3.69 -1.98
CA ASN A 131 -2.31 -4.66 -0.93
C ASN A 131 -2.46 -6.13 -1.36
N LEU A 132 -3.09 -6.39 -2.51
CA LEU A 132 -3.41 -7.76 -2.93
C LEU A 132 -2.14 -8.52 -3.35
N ASP A 133 -1.98 -9.72 -2.81
CA ASP A 133 -1.04 -10.71 -3.32
C ASP A 133 -1.57 -11.40 -4.59
N ALA A 134 -0.74 -12.24 -5.22
CA ALA A 134 -1.11 -12.94 -6.44
C ALA A 134 -2.40 -13.78 -6.31
N LYS A 135 -2.59 -14.48 -5.18
CA LYS A 135 -3.77 -15.33 -4.97
C LYS A 135 -5.04 -14.51 -4.79
N ALA A 136 -4.94 -13.38 -4.08
CA ALA A 136 -6.07 -12.48 -3.89
C ALA A 136 -6.42 -11.76 -5.20
N TRP A 137 -5.43 -11.41 -6.03
CA TRP A 137 -5.65 -10.92 -7.39
C TRP A 137 -6.41 -11.92 -8.26
N ASP A 138 -6.01 -13.19 -8.26
CA ASP A 138 -6.72 -14.24 -9.02
C ASP A 138 -8.20 -14.33 -8.60
N THR A 139 -8.46 -14.27 -7.29
CA THR A 139 -9.82 -14.30 -6.75
C THR A 139 -10.61 -13.03 -7.12
N PHE A 140 -9.97 -11.87 -7.06
CA PHE A 140 -10.57 -10.60 -7.44
C PHE A 140 -10.95 -10.60 -8.94
N PHE A 141 -10.09 -11.13 -9.81
CA PHE A 141 -10.36 -11.24 -11.24
C PHE A 141 -11.48 -12.22 -11.56
N ALA A 142 -11.52 -13.38 -10.89
CA ALA A 142 -12.63 -14.31 -11.05
C ALA A 142 -14.00 -13.64 -10.74
N ASN A 143 -14.05 -12.83 -9.68
CA ASN A 143 -15.27 -12.09 -9.32
C ASN A 143 -15.63 -10.99 -10.34
N LEU A 144 -14.65 -10.42 -11.04
CA LEU A 144 -14.87 -9.41 -12.09
C LEU A 144 -15.34 -10.02 -13.40
N GLU A 145 -14.87 -11.22 -13.76
CA GLU A 145 -15.32 -11.95 -14.94
C GLU A 145 -16.82 -12.25 -14.91
N ASP A 146 -17.37 -12.49 -13.72
CA ASP A 146 -18.80 -12.70 -13.51
C ASP A 146 -19.64 -11.41 -13.69
N SER A 147 -18.98 -10.24 -13.77
CA SER A 147 -19.62 -8.94 -14.04
C SER A 147 -19.52 -8.58 -15.53
N SER A 148 -20.63 -8.16 -16.13
CA SER A 148 -20.74 -7.87 -17.57
C SER A 148 -19.80 -6.77 -18.08
N ASN A 149 -19.24 -5.92 -17.20
CA ASN A 149 -18.27 -4.89 -17.56
C ASN A 149 -17.17 -4.70 -16.49
N GLY A 150 -16.90 -5.73 -15.68
CA GLY A 150 -16.03 -5.60 -14.49
C GLY A 150 -14.64 -5.03 -14.79
N PHE A 151 -14.00 -5.50 -15.86
CA PHE A 151 -12.68 -4.99 -16.27
C PHE A 151 -12.70 -3.53 -16.73
N GLY A 152 -13.76 -3.10 -17.43
CA GLY A 152 -13.93 -1.70 -17.83
C GLY A 152 -14.11 -0.78 -16.62
N GLU A 153 -14.93 -1.19 -15.65
CA GLU A 153 -15.13 -0.44 -14.41
C GLU A 153 -13.85 -0.34 -13.57
N LEU A 154 -13.07 -1.42 -13.50
CA LEU A 154 -11.76 -1.42 -12.85
C LEU A 154 -10.80 -0.44 -13.53
N ALA A 155 -10.72 -0.43 -14.86
CA ALA A 155 -9.88 0.51 -15.60
C ALA A 155 -10.27 1.97 -15.34
N LEU A 156 -11.57 2.27 -15.25
CA LEU A 156 -12.08 3.60 -14.95
C LEU A 156 -11.78 4.09 -13.53
N LEU A 157 -11.42 3.21 -12.59
CA LEU A 157 -10.96 3.65 -11.25
C LEU A 157 -9.71 4.53 -11.36
N PHE A 158 -8.79 4.19 -12.25
CA PHE A 158 -7.52 4.89 -12.42
C PHE A 158 -7.67 6.27 -13.08
N GLU A 159 -8.82 6.57 -13.71
CA GLU A 159 -9.11 7.90 -14.25
C GLU A 159 -9.19 8.97 -13.15
N HIS A 160 -9.44 8.57 -11.90
CA HIS A 160 -9.63 9.49 -10.79
C HIS A 160 -8.34 9.89 -10.08
N LEU A 161 -7.21 9.32 -10.47
CA LEU A 161 -5.92 9.61 -9.85
C LEU A 161 -5.08 10.51 -10.73
N GLU A 162 -4.35 11.42 -10.09
CA GLU A 162 -3.34 12.23 -10.76
C GLU A 162 -2.16 11.35 -11.21
N ARG A 163 -1.43 11.80 -12.23
CA ARG A 163 -0.31 11.06 -12.82
C ARG A 163 0.75 10.71 -11.78
N GLU A 164 1.05 11.64 -10.89
CA GLU A 164 2.05 11.51 -9.83
C GLU A 164 1.65 10.43 -8.82
N GLU A 165 0.35 10.35 -8.49
CA GLU A 165 -0.19 9.33 -7.60
C GLU A 165 -0.18 7.96 -8.26
N LEU A 166 -0.58 7.86 -9.54
CA LEU A 166 -0.50 6.62 -10.32
C LEU A 166 0.94 6.12 -10.44
N SER A 167 1.89 7.01 -10.73
CA SER A 167 3.31 6.68 -10.82
C SER A 167 3.80 6.10 -9.49
N ARG A 168 3.58 6.81 -8.38
CA ARG A 168 3.94 6.35 -7.02
C ARG A 168 3.32 4.98 -6.71
N LEU A 169 2.06 4.80 -7.06
CA LEU A 169 1.32 3.58 -6.79
C LEU A 169 1.92 2.39 -7.55
N PHE A 170 2.19 2.53 -8.86
CA PHE A 170 2.74 1.44 -9.66
C PHE A 170 4.21 1.15 -9.35
N PHE A 171 5.05 2.16 -9.09
CA PHE A 171 6.44 1.94 -8.70
C PHE A 171 6.56 1.22 -7.35
N ARG A 172 5.59 1.38 -6.45
CA ARG A 172 5.61 0.73 -5.12
C ARG A 172 4.93 -0.64 -5.10
N ASN A 173 4.05 -0.94 -6.05
CA ASN A 173 3.22 -2.15 -6.02
C ASN A 173 3.37 -2.94 -7.32
N GLN A 174 4.34 -3.85 -7.36
CA GLN A 174 4.64 -4.66 -8.54
C GLN A 174 3.49 -5.58 -8.97
N ASN A 175 2.78 -6.16 -8.01
CA ASN A 175 1.61 -7.00 -8.30
C ASN A 175 0.52 -6.19 -9.00
N LEU A 176 0.22 -4.99 -8.47
CA LEU A 176 -0.73 -4.07 -9.10
C LEU A 176 -0.26 -3.70 -10.51
N TYR A 177 1.01 -3.32 -10.69
CA TYR A 177 1.57 -3.05 -12.02
C TYR A 177 1.33 -4.20 -13.00
N ALA A 178 1.69 -5.44 -12.62
CA ALA A 178 1.56 -6.62 -13.46
C ALA A 178 0.09 -6.89 -13.83
N SER A 179 -0.80 -6.80 -12.84
CA SER A 179 -2.25 -6.97 -13.00
C SER A 179 -2.85 -5.90 -13.91
N ILE A 180 -2.52 -4.62 -13.70
CA ILE A 180 -2.99 -3.50 -14.52
C ILE A 180 -2.49 -3.61 -15.95
N ARG A 181 -1.22 -3.96 -16.15
CA ARG A 181 -0.68 -4.18 -17.50
C ARG A 181 -1.50 -5.19 -18.29
N MET A 182 -1.89 -6.31 -17.66
CA MET A 182 -2.69 -7.34 -18.33
C MET A 182 -4.07 -6.83 -18.73
N ILE A 183 -4.75 -6.11 -17.83
CA ILE A 183 -6.07 -5.53 -18.08
C ILE A 183 -6.02 -4.53 -19.24
N PHE A 184 -5.05 -3.62 -19.24
CA PHE A 184 -4.95 -2.59 -20.28
C PHE A 184 -4.59 -3.18 -21.64
N VAL A 185 -3.78 -4.26 -21.68
CA VAL A 185 -3.55 -5.01 -22.92
C VAL A 185 -4.85 -5.64 -23.44
N PHE A 186 -5.65 -6.23 -22.55
CA PHE A 186 -6.94 -6.84 -22.93
C PHE A 186 -7.95 -5.79 -23.42
N LEU A 187 -8.02 -4.64 -22.75
CA LEU A 187 -8.96 -3.57 -23.05
C LEU A 187 -8.50 -2.63 -24.17
N LYS A 188 -7.28 -2.79 -24.70
CA LYS A 188 -6.70 -1.91 -25.72
C LYS A 188 -7.55 -1.77 -26.98
N GLU A 189 -8.18 -2.87 -27.39
CA GLU A 189 -9.07 -2.89 -28.58
C GLU A 189 -10.53 -2.61 -28.22
N SER A 190 -10.84 -2.45 -26.93
CA SER A 190 -12.18 -2.10 -26.47
C SER A 190 -12.38 -0.59 -26.51
N ASN A 191 -13.53 -0.13 -26.99
CA ASN A 191 -13.92 1.29 -26.91
C ASN A 191 -14.37 1.70 -25.48
N LEU A 192 -13.98 0.93 -24.45
CA LEU A 192 -14.43 1.11 -23.07
C LEU A 192 -13.56 2.10 -22.27
N ILE A 193 -12.33 2.33 -22.71
CA ILE A 193 -11.37 3.22 -22.04
C ILE A 193 -11.13 4.46 -22.92
N LYS A 194 -11.06 5.63 -22.28
CA LYS A 194 -10.68 6.88 -22.95
C LYS A 194 -9.24 6.78 -23.50
N PRO A 195 -8.98 7.18 -24.75
CA PRO A 195 -7.64 7.12 -25.34
C PRO A 195 -6.56 7.83 -24.50
N GLU A 196 -6.93 8.91 -23.80
CA GLU A 196 -6.04 9.69 -22.94
C GLU A 196 -5.57 8.87 -21.73
N LEU A 197 -6.50 8.15 -21.08
CA LEU A 197 -6.18 7.28 -19.94
C LEU A 197 -5.32 6.10 -20.40
N LEU A 198 -5.66 5.49 -21.54
CA LEU A 198 -4.87 4.40 -22.12
C LEU A 198 -3.43 4.86 -22.39
N SER A 199 -3.24 6.02 -23.03
CA SER A 199 -1.93 6.60 -23.33
C SER A 199 -1.13 6.91 -22.05
N LEU A 200 -1.79 7.49 -21.04
CA LEU A 200 -1.17 7.76 -19.74
C LEU A 200 -0.65 6.47 -19.08
N ILE A 201 -1.51 5.45 -18.99
CA ILE A 201 -1.15 4.18 -18.37
C ILE A 201 -0.07 3.47 -19.19
N GLU A 202 -0.16 3.41 -20.51
CA GLU A 202 0.90 2.85 -21.37
C GLU A 202 2.25 3.55 -21.17
N SER A 203 2.24 4.88 -21.06
CA SER A 203 3.46 5.66 -20.79
C SER A 203 4.08 5.29 -19.44
N LEU A 204 3.27 5.20 -18.37
CA LEU A 204 3.75 4.80 -17.05
C LEU A 204 4.25 3.34 -17.04
N LEU A 205 3.52 2.44 -17.69
CA LEU A 205 3.88 1.02 -17.74
C LEU A 205 5.18 0.78 -18.52
N SER A 206 5.39 1.53 -19.60
CA SER A 206 6.62 1.51 -20.40
C SER A 206 7.82 2.02 -19.59
N GLN A 207 7.63 3.11 -18.84
CA GLN A 207 8.66 3.66 -17.96
C GLN A 207 9.08 2.68 -16.88
N ILE A 208 8.12 2.02 -16.22
CA ILE A 208 8.40 0.99 -15.20
C ILE A 208 9.08 -0.23 -15.84
N GLY A 209 8.61 -0.67 -17.00
CA GLY A 209 9.18 -1.81 -17.73
C GLY A 209 10.67 -1.62 -18.05
N ARG A 210 11.10 -0.39 -18.41
CA ARG A 210 12.53 -0.07 -18.59
C ARG A 210 13.35 -0.34 -17.32
N TRP A 211 12.80 -0.02 -16.14
CA TRP A 211 13.51 -0.23 -14.87
C TRP A 211 13.48 -1.69 -14.43
N GLU A 212 12.43 -2.45 -14.77
CA GLU A 212 12.41 -3.91 -14.59
C GLU A 212 13.51 -4.60 -15.41
N GLU A 213 13.66 -4.22 -16.68
CA GLU A 213 14.74 -4.72 -17.54
C GLU A 213 16.11 -4.37 -16.97
N PHE A 214 16.30 -3.11 -16.53
CA PHE A 214 17.53 -2.70 -15.86
C PHE A 214 17.82 -3.52 -14.60
N VAL A 215 16.83 -3.75 -13.73
CA VAL A 215 16.99 -4.58 -12.53
C VAL A 215 17.37 -6.01 -12.91
N LYS A 216 16.78 -6.57 -13.96
CA LYS A 216 17.08 -7.92 -14.46
C LYS A 216 18.52 -8.01 -14.96
N ASP A 217 18.99 -7.01 -15.71
CA ASP A 217 20.36 -6.94 -16.22
C ASP A 217 21.38 -6.79 -15.07
N MET A 218 21.03 -6.00 -14.06
CA MET A 218 21.86 -5.88 -12.85
C MET A 218 21.92 -7.20 -12.06
N LYS A 219 20.79 -7.90 -11.92
CA LYS A 219 20.73 -9.23 -11.26
C LYS A 219 21.49 -10.31 -12.02
N SER A 220 21.62 -10.20 -13.34
CA SER A 220 22.42 -11.13 -14.15
C SER A 220 23.91 -10.80 -14.12
N THR A 221 24.26 -9.53 -13.92
CA THR A 221 25.65 -9.04 -13.89
C THR A 221 26.28 -9.18 -12.51
N PHE A 222 25.51 -8.98 -11.43
CA PHE A 222 26.00 -8.93 -10.05
C PHE A 222 25.41 -10.06 -9.20
N GLN A 223 26.22 -10.62 -8.30
CA GLN A 223 25.78 -11.62 -7.32
C GLN A 223 25.13 -10.96 -6.10
N LEU A 224 23.95 -10.35 -6.30
CA LEU A 224 23.29 -9.52 -5.28
C LEU A 224 23.05 -10.23 -3.95
N GLN A 225 22.72 -11.52 -3.98
CA GLN A 225 22.47 -12.31 -2.76
C GLN A 225 23.74 -12.56 -1.93
N GLU A 226 24.91 -12.57 -2.57
CA GLU A 226 26.19 -12.66 -1.87
C GLU A 226 26.59 -11.29 -1.33
N GLU A 227 26.48 -10.24 -2.15
CA GLU A 227 26.78 -8.87 -1.73
C GLU A 227 25.91 -8.39 -0.55
N LYS A 228 24.64 -8.79 -0.51
CA LYS A 228 23.72 -8.45 0.58
C LYS A 228 24.19 -8.99 1.94
N LYS A 229 24.96 -10.08 1.97
CA LYS A 229 25.54 -10.67 3.19
C LYS A 229 26.86 -10.00 3.60
N CYS A 230 27.49 -9.27 2.68
CA CYS A 230 28.74 -8.56 2.94
C CYS A 230 28.51 -7.26 3.70
N SER A 231 29.54 -6.81 4.41
CA SER A 231 29.54 -5.48 5.01
C SER A 231 29.60 -4.41 3.90
N PRO A 232 29.05 -3.20 4.10
CA PRO A 232 28.92 -2.19 3.03
C PRO A 232 30.23 -1.89 2.27
N LYS A 233 31.37 -1.91 2.96
CA LYS A 233 32.71 -1.67 2.37
C LYS A 233 33.22 -2.79 1.45
N ASP A 234 32.66 -3.99 1.57
CA ASP A 234 33.09 -5.19 0.83
C ASP A 234 32.15 -5.49 -0.36
N ARG A 235 31.10 -4.69 -0.55
CA ARG A 235 30.17 -4.79 -1.67
C ARG A 235 30.78 -4.21 -2.94
N ASN A 236 30.27 -4.62 -4.11
CA ASN A 236 30.83 -4.16 -5.37
C ASN A 236 30.42 -2.70 -5.63
N PRO A 237 31.36 -1.74 -5.63
CA PRO A 237 31.03 -0.33 -5.82
C PRO A 237 30.50 -0.04 -7.24
N ASN A 238 30.87 -0.86 -8.23
CA ASN A 238 30.45 -0.67 -9.61
C ASN A 238 28.93 -0.78 -9.77
N ARG A 239 28.25 -1.56 -8.93
CA ARG A 239 26.77 -1.64 -8.92
C ARG A 239 26.17 -0.25 -8.67
N LEU A 240 26.62 0.42 -7.61
CA LEU A 240 26.12 1.76 -7.26
C LEU A 240 26.53 2.81 -8.31
N SER A 241 27.73 2.68 -8.90
CA SER A 241 28.16 3.56 -9.99
C SER A 241 27.27 3.45 -11.23
N ILE A 242 26.86 2.24 -11.64
CA ILE A 242 25.95 2.04 -12.78
C ILE A 242 24.57 2.61 -12.46
N ILE A 243 24.05 2.37 -11.24
CA ILE A 243 22.78 2.93 -10.77
C ILE A 243 22.81 4.46 -10.83
N LEU A 244 23.88 5.08 -10.31
CA LEU A 244 24.08 6.53 -10.34
C LEU A 244 24.10 7.08 -11.77
N HIS A 245 24.83 6.41 -12.67
CA HIS A 245 24.93 6.83 -14.07
C HIS A 245 23.58 6.84 -14.78
N GLU A 246 22.69 5.88 -14.48
CA GLU A 246 21.34 5.90 -15.03
C GLU A 246 20.44 6.95 -14.38
N LEU A 247 20.52 7.14 -13.05
CA LEU A 247 19.68 8.10 -12.34
C LEU A 247 20.01 9.57 -12.67
N ILE A 248 21.26 9.89 -13.02
CA ILE A 248 21.65 11.24 -13.45
C ILE A 248 20.85 11.69 -14.68
N LYS A 249 20.51 10.76 -15.58
CA LYS A 249 19.77 11.03 -16.82
C LYS A 249 18.27 11.30 -16.60
N ILE A 250 17.80 11.21 -15.37
CA ILE A 250 16.39 11.29 -14.98
C ILE A 250 16.13 12.57 -14.19
N SER A 251 14.90 13.06 -14.24
CA SER A 251 14.45 14.24 -13.49
C SER A 251 14.55 14.02 -11.97
N ALA A 252 14.76 15.11 -11.21
CA ALA A 252 14.89 15.04 -9.76
C ALA A 252 13.64 14.45 -9.07
N GLU A 253 12.46 14.74 -9.60
CA GLU A 253 11.17 14.30 -9.05
C GLU A 253 11.00 12.76 -9.16
N GLU A 254 11.51 12.15 -10.23
CA GLU A 254 11.37 10.72 -10.48
C GLU A 254 12.46 9.87 -9.81
N ARG A 255 13.63 10.45 -9.52
CA ARG A 255 14.77 9.73 -8.90
C ARG A 255 14.37 9.02 -7.61
N MET A 256 13.60 9.68 -6.74
CA MET A 256 13.18 9.10 -5.46
C MET A 256 12.25 7.89 -5.64
N LEU A 257 11.34 7.94 -6.62
CA LEU A 257 10.45 6.81 -6.92
C LEU A 257 11.23 5.61 -7.46
N ILE A 258 12.23 5.87 -8.29
CA ILE A 258 13.07 4.81 -8.86
C ILE A 258 14.01 4.22 -7.79
N LEU A 259 14.51 5.03 -6.87
CA LEU A 259 15.30 4.53 -5.73
C LEU A 259 14.47 3.63 -4.81
N ASP A 260 13.24 4.03 -4.48
CA ASP A 260 12.29 3.19 -3.76
C ASP A 260 12.06 1.87 -4.51
N PHE A 261 11.85 1.93 -5.83
CA PHE A 261 11.68 0.75 -6.67
C PHE A 261 12.92 -0.16 -6.67
N PHE A 262 14.13 0.38 -6.75
CA PHE A 262 15.37 -0.41 -6.67
C PHE A 262 15.56 -1.07 -5.31
N TYR A 263 15.19 -0.39 -4.22
CA TYR A 263 15.22 -0.97 -2.89
C TYR A 263 14.22 -2.13 -2.76
N LEU A 264 12.98 -1.95 -3.20
CA LEU A 264 11.96 -3.01 -3.20
C LEU A 264 12.35 -4.21 -4.06
N ASN A 265 13.11 -3.98 -5.15
CA ASN A 265 13.62 -5.02 -6.04
C ASN A 265 14.91 -5.69 -5.57
N GLU A 266 15.39 -5.36 -4.36
CA GLU A 266 16.68 -5.83 -3.81
C GLU A 266 17.90 -5.46 -4.66
N LEU A 267 17.80 -4.41 -5.48
CA LEU A 267 18.95 -3.85 -6.18
C LEU A 267 19.74 -2.91 -5.28
N LEU A 268 19.10 -2.27 -4.30
CA LEU A 268 19.72 -1.56 -3.17
C LEU A 268 19.46 -2.33 -1.89
N PHE A 269 20.44 -2.38 -0.98
CA PHE A 269 20.36 -3.28 0.17
C PHE A 269 19.93 -2.60 1.47
N ASP A 270 20.22 -1.32 1.63
CA ASP A 270 19.94 -0.61 2.87
C ASP A 270 19.73 0.90 2.65
N GLN A 271 19.25 1.54 3.70
CA GLN A 271 19.03 2.99 3.73
C GLN A 271 20.32 3.80 3.59
N SER A 272 21.49 3.22 3.88
CA SER A 272 22.76 3.91 3.68
C SER A 272 23.04 4.07 2.19
N GLU A 273 22.84 3.03 1.39
CA GLU A 273 23.03 3.08 -0.07
C GLU A 273 22.09 4.10 -0.72
N ILE A 274 20.82 4.11 -0.31
CA ILE A 274 19.84 5.10 -0.79
C ILE A 274 20.31 6.52 -0.48
N LYS A 275 20.69 6.79 0.78
CA LYS A 275 21.18 8.12 1.21
C LYS A 275 22.45 8.54 0.50
N THR A 276 23.38 7.61 0.27
CA THR A 276 24.61 7.89 -0.47
C THR A 276 24.30 8.29 -1.91
N ILE A 277 23.42 7.55 -2.59
CA ILE A 277 23.03 7.87 -3.97
C ILE A 277 22.32 9.23 -4.02
N ASP A 278 21.32 9.44 -3.15
CA ASP A 278 20.57 10.69 -3.07
C ASP A 278 21.48 11.90 -2.81
N TYR A 279 22.42 11.78 -1.86
CA TYR A 279 23.41 12.81 -1.59
C TYR A 279 24.23 13.15 -2.84
N ILE A 280 24.77 12.15 -3.54
CA ILE A 280 25.59 12.37 -4.75
C ILE A 280 24.76 13.07 -5.85
N LEU A 281 23.53 12.61 -6.07
CA LEU A 281 22.61 13.22 -7.04
C LEU A 281 22.27 14.67 -6.69
N SER A 282 22.13 14.98 -5.39
CA SER A 282 21.88 16.35 -4.92
C SER A 282 23.05 17.30 -5.15
N VAL A 283 24.29 16.79 -5.07
CA VAL A 283 25.51 17.57 -5.37
C VAL A 283 25.61 17.81 -6.87
N TYR A 284 25.41 16.77 -7.68
CA TYR A 284 25.45 16.87 -9.14
C TYR A 284 24.44 17.91 -9.67
N SER A 285 23.19 17.88 -9.18
CA SER A 285 22.17 18.85 -9.59
C SER A 285 22.48 20.29 -9.16
N LYS A 286 23.27 20.51 -8.10
CA LYS A 286 23.74 21.86 -7.72
C LYS A 286 24.85 22.36 -8.64
N GLU A 287 25.70 21.47 -9.14
CA GLU A 287 26.77 21.81 -10.09
C GLU A 287 26.20 22.17 -11.46
N GLU A 288 25.15 21.49 -11.94
CA GLU A 288 24.45 21.87 -13.19
C GLU A 288 23.81 23.26 -13.09
N VAL A 289 23.19 23.59 -11.95
CA VAL A 289 22.59 24.92 -11.73
C VAL A 289 23.64 26.02 -11.61
N ALA A 290 24.85 25.71 -11.14
CA ALA A 290 25.95 26.67 -11.07
C ALA A 290 26.64 26.91 -12.42
N GLN A 291 26.40 26.05 -13.43
CA GLN A 291 26.96 26.15 -14.78
C GLN A 291 26.00 26.79 -15.80
N LEU A 292 24.75 27.07 -15.39
CA LEU A 292 23.73 27.80 -16.15
C LEU A 292 23.70 29.28 -15.74
#